data_AF-A0A373AXR6-F1
#
_entry.id   AF-A0A373AXR6-F1
#
_cell.length_a   1.000
_cell.length_b   1.000
_cell.length_c   1.000
_cell.angle_alpha   90.00
_cell.angle_beta   90.00
_cell.angle_gamma   90.00
#
_symmetry.space_group_name_H-M   'P 1'
#
loop_
_entity.id
_entity.type
_entity.pdbx_description
1 polymer ?
#
loop_
_entity_poly.entity_id
_entity_poly.type
_entity_poly.pdbx_seq_one_letter_code
_entity_poly.pdbx_strand_id
1 'polypeptide(L)'
;MDDKLEFYLDAKDILSQPTSCQAQGDYKKALEKEITEHRIAKMEISPLRGNYDLDHLSKIHEKIFEHIYDWAGEVRLDDISKRAIDPNGNYEIGHFLDKNLIPDELNKFSQAVKEKDHLKGLDKDQFVQEFTQLYAKLNEAHPFEEGNGRAAKLMMNQLANDAGYTMVYSKVAVSDWNYAFKRSLTDQELYVGENYENLEPMEQDLSYLLKVMDNIIEPYDLVLKLENTEEQEQEQENDQDKSNDDDSPSYG
;
A
#
# COMPACT_ATOMS: atom_id res chain seq x y z
N MET A 1 -20.06 27.75 -9.59
CA MET A 1 -19.52 26.77 -8.62
C MET A 1 -18.01 26.82 -8.77
N ASP A 2 -17.21 26.44 -7.78
CA ASP A 2 -15.77 26.24 -8.02
C ASP A 2 -15.63 25.02 -8.94
N ASP A 3 -15.02 25.17 -10.12
CA ASP A 3 -14.90 24.10 -11.14
C ASP A 3 -14.33 22.80 -10.53
N LYS A 4 -13.48 22.94 -9.50
CA LYS A 4 -12.93 21.82 -8.74
C LYS A 4 -13.98 21.09 -7.91
N LEU A 5 -14.89 21.82 -7.26
CA LEU A 5 -15.97 21.23 -6.47
C LEU A 5 -16.96 20.51 -7.38
N GLU A 6 -17.26 21.07 -8.55
CA GLU A 6 -18.13 20.45 -9.56
C GLU A 6 -17.56 19.11 -10.02
N PHE A 7 -16.27 19.05 -10.36
CA PHE A 7 -15.59 17.80 -10.73
C PHE A 7 -15.75 16.69 -9.67
N TYR A 8 -15.53 16.99 -8.39
CA TYR A 8 -15.64 15.95 -7.35
C TYR A 8 -17.07 15.50 -7.10
N LEU A 9 -18.06 16.40 -7.24
CA LEU A 9 -19.47 16.04 -7.13
C LEU A 9 -19.89 15.11 -8.29
N ASP A 10 -19.46 15.40 -9.52
CA ASP A 10 -19.70 14.54 -10.66
C ASP A 10 -19.01 13.18 -10.50
N ALA A 11 -17.75 13.18 -10.07
CA ALA A 11 -17.02 11.95 -9.80
C ALA A 11 -17.70 11.10 -8.73
N LYS A 12 -18.17 11.72 -7.64
CA LYS A 12 -18.93 11.05 -6.58
C LYS A 12 -20.22 10.44 -7.10
N ASP A 13 -20.99 11.17 -7.91
CA ASP A 13 -22.23 10.65 -8.51
C ASP A 13 -21.93 9.39 -9.34
N ILE A 14 -20.97 9.48 -10.26
CA ILE A 14 -20.52 8.35 -11.10
C ILE A 14 -20.10 7.14 -10.24
N LEU A 15 -19.29 7.37 -9.20
CA LEU A 15 -18.75 6.32 -8.34
C LEU A 15 -19.83 5.65 -7.49
N SER A 16 -20.87 6.39 -7.09
CA SER A 16 -21.98 5.87 -6.28
C SER A 16 -22.98 5.02 -7.07
N GLN A 17 -23.06 5.18 -8.41
CA GLN A 17 -24.01 4.45 -9.23
C GLN A 17 -23.69 2.95 -9.30
N PRO A 18 -24.68 2.05 -9.23
CA PRO A 18 -24.45 0.62 -9.45
C PRO A 18 -23.83 0.34 -10.82
N THR A 19 -22.87 -0.60 -10.86
CA THR A 19 -22.22 -1.01 -12.11
C THR A 19 -23.20 -1.84 -12.95
N SER A 20 -23.58 -1.31 -14.11
CA SER A 20 -24.51 -1.97 -15.04
C SER A 20 -23.81 -2.75 -16.16
N CYS A 21 -22.55 -2.41 -16.48
CA CYS A 21 -21.75 -3.10 -17.49
C CYS A 21 -20.25 -3.00 -17.20
N GLN A 22 -19.46 -3.85 -17.87
CA GLN A 22 -18.01 -3.91 -17.71
C GLN A 22 -17.33 -2.56 -18.00
N ALA A 23 -17.69 -1.91 -19.11
CA ALA A 23 -17.10 -0.63 -19.50
C ALA A 23 -17.35 0.48 -18.47
N GLN A 24 -18.55 0.53 -17.87
CA GLN A 24 -18.84 1.45 -16.77
C GLN A 24 -18.00 1.12 -15.54
N GLY A 25 -17.89 -0.18 -15.19
CA GLY A 25 -17.06 -0.63 -14.08
C GLY A 25 -15.58 -0.25 -14.24
N ASP A 26 -15.04 -0.42 -15.45
CA ASP A 26 -13.65 -0.07 -15.76
C ASP A 26 -13.42 1.44 -15.73
N TYR A 27 -14.37 2.22 -16.25
CA TYR A 27 -14.33 3.68 -16.16
C TYR A 27 -14.34 4.17 -14.70
N LYS A 28 -15.24 3.63 -13.87
CA LYS A 28 -15.31 3.95 -12.43
C LYS A 28 -13.98 3.67 -11.72
N LYS A 29 -13.38 2.50 -11.99
CA LYS A 29 -12.06 2.14 -11.43
C LYS A 29 -10.96 3.09 -11.89
N ALA A 30 -10.95 3.46 -13.17
CA ALA A 30 -9.96 4.39 -13.72
C ALA A 30 -10.10 5.79 -13.09
N LEU A 31 -11.34 6.28 -12.95
CA LEU A 31 -11.63 7.59 -12.35
C LEU A 31 -11.21 7.66 -10.87
N GLU A 32 -11.58 6.66 -10.07
CA GLU A 32 -11.14 6.58 -8.66
C GLU A 32 -9.61 6.52 -8.58
N LYS A 33 -8.99 5.68 -9.42
CA LYS A 33 -7.54 5.51 -9.45
C LYS A 33 -6.84 6.84 -9.74
N GLU A 34 -7.24 7.56 -10.79
CA GLU A 34 -6.63 8.85 -11.16
C GLU A 34 -6.69 9.88 -10.02
N ILE A 35 -7.86 10.00 -9.38
CA ILE A 35 -8.05 10.91 -8.24
C ILE A 35 -7.17 10.51 -7.06
N THR A 36 -7.16 9.22 -6.72
CA THR A 36 -6.46 8.72 -5.54
C THR A 36 -4.95 8.69 -5.72
N GLU A 37 -4.43 8.39 -6.91
CA GLU A 37 -3.00 8.42 -7.21
C GLU A 37 -2.41 9.82 -7.04
N HIS A 38 -3.10 10.85 -7.51
CA HIS A 38 -2.65 12.24 -7.31
C HIS A 38 -2.56 12.60 -5.81
N ARG A 39 -3.54 12.17 -5.01
CA ARG A 39 -3.59 12.43 -3.55
C ARG A 39 -2.52 11.64 -2.80
N ILE A 40 -2.29 10.39 -3.19
CA ILE A 40 -1.24 9.53 -2.64
C ILE A 40 0.13 10.14 -2.93
N ALA A 41 0.43 10.48 -4.19
CA ALA A 41 1.72 11.08 -4.56
C ALA A 41 2.01 12.38 -3.79
N LYS A 42 0.99 13.22 -3.57
CA LYS A 42 1.11 14.41 -2.74
C LYS A 42 1.47 14.08 -1.27
N MET A 43 0.88 13.02 -0.72
CA MET A 43 1.17 12.59 0.66
C MET A 43 2.49 11.86 0.80
N GLU A 44 3.02 11.23 -0.25
CA GLU A 44 4.38 10.69 -0.24
C GLU A 44 5.43 11.80 -0.11
N ILE A 45 5.20 12.95 -0.75
CA ILE A 45 6.04 14.15 -0.64
C ILE A 45 5.85 14.87 0.70
N SER A 46 4.60 15.01 1.14
CA SER A 46 4.24 15.72 2.38
C SER A 46 3.33 14.84 3.26
N PRO A 47 3.91 13.90 4.03
CA PRO A 47 3.14 12.96 4.84
C PRO A 47 2.29 13.67 5.90
N LEU A 48 1.06 13.20 6.07
CA LEU A 48 0.24 13.56 7.23
C LEU A 48 0.86 12.89 8.45
N ARG A 49 1.33 13.68 9.42
CA ARG A 49 1.95 13.13 10.62
C ARG A 49 0.88 12.79 11.66
N GLY A 50 1.12 11.72 12.41
CA GLY A 50 0.26 11.24 13.48
C GLY A 50 0.95 10.18 14.34
N ASN A 51 0.18 9.49 15.18
CA ASN A 51 0.72 8.59 16.21
C ASN A 51 0.64 7.09 15.83
N TYR A 52 0.50 6.79 14.54
CA TYR A 52 0.34 5.41 14.05
C TYR A 52 -0.85 4.69 14.72
N ASP A 53 -1.94 5.42 14.98
CA ASP A 53 -3.19 4.91 15.55
C ASP A 53 -4.32 4.93 14.53
N LEU A 54 -5.53 4.52 14.94
CA LEU A 54 -6.71 4.54 14.09
C LEU A 54 -7.02 5.95 13.57
N ASP A 55 -6.92 6.99 14.40
CA ASP A 55 -7.17 8.37 13.97
C ASP A 55 -6.20 8.82 12.87
N HIS A 56 -4.91 8.50 13.01
CA HIS A 56 -3.92 8.77 11.98
C HIS A 56 -4.25 8.05 10.67
N LEU A 57 -4.56 6.77 10.73
CA LEU A 57 -4.89 5.96 9.56
C LEU A 57 -6.21 6.42 8.90
N SER A 58 -7.22 6.77 9.69
CA SER A 58 -8.50 7.32 9.23
C SER A 58 -8.30 8.66 8.51
N LYS A 59 -7.44 9.54 9.02
CA LYS A 59 -7.12 10.82 8.34
C LYS A 59 -6.37 10.61 7.03
N ILE A 60 -5.45 9.64 6.97
CA ILE A 60 -4.81 9.26 5.70
C ILE A 60 -5.89 8.79 4.73
N HIS A 61 -6.74 7.86 5.15
CA HIS A 61 -7.80 7.32 4.32
C HIS A 61 -8.79 8.41 3.85
N GLU A 62 -9.25 9.27 4.76
CA GLU A 62 -10.07 10.44 4.45
C GLU A 62 -9.40 11.28 3.36
N LYS A 63 -8.10 11.60 3.49
CA LYS A 63 -7.40 12.41 2.49
C LYS A 63 -7.23 11.74 1.13
N ILE A 64 -7.22 10.41 1.07
CA ILE A 64 -7.25 9.68 -0.21
C ILE A 64 -8.63 9.79 -0.86
N PHE A 65 -9.71 9.65 -0.08
CA PHE A 65 -11.07 9.42 -0.61
C PHE A 65 -12.07 10.55 -0.36
N GLU A 66 -11.66 11.67 0.25
CA GLU A 66 -12.53 12.80 0.55
C GLU A 66 -13.22 13.30 -0.71
N HIS A 67 -14.49 13.68 -0.60
CA HIS A 67 -15.33 14.14 -1.70
C HIS A 67 -15.73 13.10 -2.76
N ILE A 68 -15.12 11.90 -2.81
CA ILE A 68 -15.53 10.82 -3.72
C ILE A 68 -16.25 9.67 -3.02
N TYR A 69 -16.00 9.48 -1.72
CA TYR A 69 -16.75 8.55 -0.86
C TYR A 69 -17.24 9.23 0.41
N ASP A 70 -18.49 8.97 0.79
CA ASP A 70 -19.10 9.53 2.02
C ASP A 70 -18.56 8.89 3.30
N TRP A 71 -18.06 7.66 3.21
CA TRP A 71 -17.44 6.91 4.30
C TRP A 71 -15.92 7.12 4.36
N ALA A 72 -15.37 8.10 3.66
CA ALA A 72 -13.93 8.36 3.65
C ALA A 72 -13.41 8.66 5.06
N GLY A 73 -12.67 7.70 5.63
CA GLY A 73 -12.07 7.79 6.97
C GLY A 73 -12.87 7.05 8.04
N GLU A 74 -14.06 6.56 7.69
CA GLU A 74 -14.97 5.85 8.57
C GLU A 74 -14.65 4.35 8.61
N VAL A 75 -14.66 3.78 9.82
CA VAL A 75 -14.48 2.34 10.01
C VAL A 75 -15.66 1.58 9.40
N ARG A 76 -15.37 0.44 8.75
CA ARG A 76 -16.39 -0.40 8.12
C ARG A 76 -17.43 -0.91 9.11
N LEU A 77 -18.64 -1.08 8.62
CA LEU A 77 -19.78 -1.53 9.41
C LEU A 77 -20.06 -3.02 9.27
N ASP A 78 -19.36 -3.75 8.40
CA ASP A 78 -19.56 -5.17 8.14
C ASP A 78 -18.24 -5.93 8.17
N ASP A 79 -18.34 -7.24 8.46
CA ASP A 79 -17.19 -8.13 8.40
C ASP A 79 -16.89 -8.51 6.96
N ILE A 80 -15.60 -8.53 6.64
CA ILE A 80 -15.11 -8.72 5.28
C ILE A 80 -14.09 -9.85 5.23
N SER A 81 -13.97 -10.43 4.05
CA SER A 81 -13.03 -11.51 3.76
C SER A 81 -12.40 -11.27 2.40
N LYS A 82 -11.24 -11.86 2.19
CA LYS A 82 -10.53 -11.81 0.91
C LYS A 82 -10.36 -13.21 0.35
N ARG A 83 -10.88 -13.41 -0.85
CA ARG A 83 -10.57 -14.58 -1.66
C ARG A 83 -9.23 -14.38 -2.37
N ALA A 84 -8.41 -15.42 -2.41
CA ALA A 84 -7.20 -15.50 -3.21
C ALA A 84 -7.13 -16.84 -3.95
N ILE A 85 -6.23 -16.92 -4.91
CA ILE A 85 -5.85 -18.17 -5.57
C ILE A 85 -4.39 -18.43 -5.22
N ASP A 86 -4.09 -19.62 -4.70
CA ASP A 86 -2.73 -20.03 -4.37
C ASP A 86 -1.90 -20.28 -5.65
N PRO A 87 -0.56 -20.44 -5.55
CA PRO A 87 0.28 -20.76 -6.71
C PRO A 87 -0.07 -22.07 -7.44
N ASN A 88 -0.83 -22.96 -6.82
CA ASN A 88 -1.27 -24.23 -7.39
C ASN A 88 -2.67 -24.15 -8.04
N GLY A 89 -3.32 -22.99 -7.98
CA GLY A 89 -4.66 -22.76 -8.54
C GLY A 89 -5.82 -23.07 -7.59
N ASN A 90 -5.56 -23.31 -6.30
CA ASN A 90 -6.61 -23.55 -5.30
C ASN A 90 -7.18 -22.23 -4.78
N TYR A 91 -8.48 -22.21 -4.50
CA TYR A 91 -9.10 -21.05 -3.86
C TYR A 91 -8.85 -21.06 -2.37
N GLU A 92 -8.53 -19.90 -1.84
CA GLU A 92 -8.38 -19.65 -0.42
C GLU A 92 -9.23 -18.46 0.00
N ILE A 93 -9.66 -18.45 1.25
CA ILE A 93 -10.32 -17.31 1.89
C ILE A 93 -9.57 -16.95 3.16
N GLY A 94 -9.46 -15.65 3.43
CA GLY A 94 -8.98 -15.13 4.69
C GLY A 94 -9.95 -14.11 5.24
N HIS A 95 -10.25 -14.20 6.52
CA HIS A 95 -11.13 -13.29 7.22
C HIS A 95 -10.29 -12.18 7.87
N PHE A 96 -10.76 -10.94 7.73
CA PHE A 96 -10.18 -9.83 8.46
C PHE A 96 -10.78 -9.78 9.87
N LEU A 97 -10.18 -8.99 10.75
CA LEU A 97 -10.59 -8.86 12.14
C LEU A 97 -12.09 -8.53 12.28
N ASP A 98 -12.77 -9.03 13.31
CA ASP A 98 -14.14 -8.57 13.63
C ASP A 98 -14.17 -7.04 13.73
N LYS A 99 -15.13 -6.42 13.02
CA LYS A 99 -15.25 -4.96 12.96
C LYS A 99 -15.29 -4.27 14.34
N ASN A 100 -15.85 -4.92 15.35
CA ASN A 100 -15.99 -4.38 16.69
C ASN A 100 -14.66 -4.35 17.45
N LEU A 101 -13.66 -5.13 17.01
CA LEU A 101 -12.34 -5.21 17.62
C LEU A 101 -11.33 -4.24 17.00
N ILE A 102 -11.65 -3.62 15.86
CA ILE A 102 -10.75 -2.71 15.13
C ILE A 102 -10.18 -1.58 16.02
N PRO A 103 -10.98 -0.83 16.81
CA PRO A 103 -10.44 0.28 17.59
C PRO A 103 -9.41 -0.19 18.64
N ASP A 104 -9.71 -1.30 19.32
CA ASP A 104 -8.82 -1.87 20.33
C ASP A 104 -7.53 -2.40 19.71
N GLU A 105 -7.63 -3.06 18.55
CA GLU A 105 -6.45 -3.62 17.88
C GLU A 105 -5.52 -2.52 17.34
N LEU A 106 -6.07 -1.44 16.75
CA LEU A 106 -5.23 -0.33 16.30
C LEU A 106 -4.66 0.52 17.46
N ASN A 107 -5.32 0.54 18.62
CA ASN A 107 -4.72 1.10 19.83
C ASN A 107 -3.52 0.26 20.30
N LYS A 108 -3.64 -1.08 20.34
CA LYS A 108 -2.50 -1.98 20.66
C LYS A 108 -1.38 -1.84 19.63
N PHE A 109 -1.71 -1.71 18.34
CA PHE A 109 -0.73 -1.47 17.28
C PHE A 109 0.06 -0.18 17.56
N SER A 110 -0.60 0.95 17.81
CA SER A 110 0.08 2.22 18.14
C SER A 110 0.96 2.11 19.39
N GLN A 111 0.49 1.40 20.43
CA GLN A 111 1.27 1.12 21.63
C GLN A 111 2.53 0.31 21.30
N ALA A 112 2.39 -0.76 20.52
CA ALA A 112 3.52 -1.60 20.12
C ALA A 112 4.57 -0.83 19.30
N VAL A 113 4.13 0.10 18.43
CA VAL A 113 5.03 1.00 17.69
C VAL A 113 5.81 1.90 18.67
N LYS A 114 5.13 2.49 19.66
CA LYS A 114 5.77 3.37 20.66
C LYS A 114 6.74 2.62 21.57
N GLU A 115 6.36 1.44 22.04
CA GLU A 115 7.19 0.59 22.92
C GLU A 115 8.50 0.15 22.24
N LYS A 116 8.51 0.04 20.91
CA LYS A 116 9.69 -0.27 20.10
C LYS A 116 10.42 0.97 19.59
N ASP A 117 10.18 2.14 20.19
CA ASP A 117 10.74 3.43 19.77
C ASP A 117 10.60 3.70 18.27
N HIS A 118 9.42 3.38 17.71
CA HIS A 118 9.12 3.53 16.28
C HIS A 118 10.10 2.76 15.37
N LEU A 119 10.62 1.63 15.87
CA LEU A 119 11.59 0.76 15.20
C LEU A 119 12.95 1.42 14.90
N LYS A 120 13.25 2.56 15.53
CA LYS A 120 14.51 3.28 15.33
C LYS A 120 15.69 2.51 15.91
N GLY A 121 16.83 2.62 15.24
CA GLY A 121 18.11 2.05 15.71
C GLY A 121 18.24 0.53 15.55
N LEU A 122 17.26 -0.14 14.94
CA LEU A 122 17.34 -1.55 14.56
C LEU A 122 18.23 -1.72 13.32
N ASP A 123 18.99 -2.80 13.27
CA ASP A 123 19.62 -3.24 12.02
C ASP A 123 18.57 -3.78 11.02
N LYS A 124 18.97 -4.02 9.77
CA LYS A 124 18.03 -4.37 8.69
C LYS A 124 17.23 -5.63 9.03
N ASP A 125 17.90 -6.67 9.53
CA ASP A 125 17.25 -7.95 9.82
C ASP A 125 16.24 -7.79 10.95
N GLN A 126 16.61 -7.10 12.03
CA GLN A 126 15.71 -6.79 13.14
C GLN A 126 14.53 -5.92 12.69
N PHE A 127 14.80 -4.89 11.90
CA PHE A 127 13.77 -4.00 11.37
C PHE A 127 12.77 -4.78 10.50
N VAL A 128 13.25 -5.60 9.55
CA VAL A 128 12.39 -6.42 8.68
C VAL A 128 11.48 -7.31 9.51
N GLN A 129 11.99 -7.97 10.55
CA GLN A 129 11.19 -8.84 11.41
C GLN A 129 10.08 -8.07 12.13
N GLU A 130 10.44 -7.00 12.85
CA GLU A 130 9.48 -6.21 13.65
C GLU A 130 8.47 -5.47 12.77
N PHE A 131 8.94 -4.88 11.67
CA PHE A 131 8.11 -4.19 10.70
C PHE A 131 7.10 -5.13 10.04
N THR A 132 7.53 -6.33 9.67
CA THR A 132 6.65 -7.34 9.06
C THR A 132 5.52 -7.74 10.00
N GLN A 133 5.82 -7.96 11.28
CA GLN A 133 4.80 -8.31 12.27
C GLN A 133 3.80 -7.18 12.47
N LEU A 134 4.26 -5.93 12.53
CA LEU A 134 3.38 -4.77 12.62
C LEU A 134 2.51 -4.62 11.37
N TYR A 135 3.08 -4.76 10.17
CA TYR A 135 2.31 -4.65 8.93
C TYR A 135 1.27 -5.78 8.80
N ALA A 136 1.60 -7.00 9.22
CA ALA A 136 0.63 -8.09 9.24
C ALA A 136 -0.58 -7.77 10.13
N LYS A 137 -0.35 -7.23 11.34
CA LYS A 137 -1.43 -6.81 12.26
C LYS A 137 -2.30 -5.69 11.68
N LEU A 138 -1.66 -4.69 11.06
CA LEU A 138 -2.40 -3.60 10.39
C LEU A 138 -3.24 -4.12 9.21
N ASN A 139 -2.69 -5.05 8.43
CA ASN A 139 -3.40 -5.68 7.33
C ASN A 139 -4.59 -6.53 7.80
N GLU A 140 -4.45 -7.24 8.92
CA GLU A 140 -5.52 -8.01 9.54
C GLU A 140 -6.65 -7.14 10.09
N ALA A 141 -6.32 -5.99 10.70
CA ALA A 141 -7.33 -5.05 11.19
C ALA A 141 -8.26 -4.56 10.07
N HIS A 142 -7.71 -4.27 8.88
CA HIS A 142 -8.44 -3.92 7.65
C HIS A 142 -9.65 -2.99 7.89
N PRO A 143 -9.43 -1.77 8.42
CA PRO A 143 -10.46 -1.03 9.12
C PRO A 143 -11.54 -0.40 8.23
N PHE A 144 -11.32 -0.24 6.93
CA PHE A 144 -12.21 0.48 6.01
C PHE A 144 -12.94 -0.47 5.06
N GLU A 145 -13.98 0.03 4.40
CA GLU A 145 -14.74 -0.72 3.39
C GLU A 145 -13.88 -1.08 2.17
N GLU A 146 -13.09 -0.11 1.69
CA GLU A 146 -12.18 -0.26 0.56
C GLU A 146 -10.99 0.69 0.75
N GLY A 147 -9.89 0.52 0.01
CA GLY A 147 -8.75 1.44 0.08
C GLY A 147 -7.76 1.17 1.24
N ASN A 148 -7.99 0.12 2.02
CA ASN A 148 -7.13 -0.30 3.14
C ASN A 148 -5.65 -0.41 2.75
N GLY A 149 -5.34 -1.08 1.63
CA GLY A 149 -3.95 -1.24 1.18
C GLY A 149 -3.26 0.08 0.84
N ARG A 150 -4.00 1.08 0.33
CA ARG A 150 -3.44 2.41 -0.01
C ARG A 150 -3.15 3.23 1.23
N ALA A 151 -4.09 3.25 2.19
CA ALA A 151 -3.89 3.94 3.47
C ALA A 151 -2.78 3.29 4.31
N ALA A 152 -2.76 1.95 4.40
CA ALA A 152 -1.74 1.20 5.12
C ALA A 152 -0.35 1.41 4.52
N LYS A 153 -0.21 1.39 3.18
CA LYS A 153 1.07 1.67 2.51
C LYS A 153 1.64 3.04 2.88
N LEU A 154 0.82 4.10 2.85
CA LEU A 154 1.27 5.45 3.24
C LEU A 154 1.74 5.49 4.69
N MET A 155 0.94 4.95 5.62
CA MET A 155 1.29 4.96 7.05
C MET A 155 2.56 4.13 7.33
N MET A 156 2.70 2.96 6.71
CA MET A 156 3.85 2.08 6.91
C MET A 156 5.10 2.57 6.19
N ASN A 157 4.98 3.21 5.02
CA ASN A 157 6.08 3.93 4.37
C ASN A 157 6.63 5.01 5.31
N GLN A 158 5.73 5.78 5.94
CA GLN A 158 6.15 6.80 6.89
C GLN A 158 6.88 6.20 8.10
N LEU A 159 6.38 5.10 8.68
CA LEU A 159 7.05 4.41 9.78
C LEU A 159 8.45 3.92 9.37
N ALA A 160 8.58 3.34 8.18
CA ALA A 160 9.88 2.89 7.67
C ALA A 160 10.86 4.07 7.49
N ASN A 161 10.41 5.15 6.85
CA ASN A 161 11.22 6.34 6.62
C ASN A 161 11.68 6.97 7.94
N ASP A 162 10.79 7.06 8.93
CA ASP A 162 11.12 7.58 10.28
C ASP A 162 12.15 6.70 11.02
N ALA A 163 12.26 5.42 10.65
CA ALA A 163 13.24 4.47 11.17
C ALA A 163 14.54 4.38 10.34
N GLY A 164 14.64 5.12 9.23
CA GLY A 164 15.83 5.11 8.36
C GLY A 164 15.81 4.06 7.25
N TYR A 165 14.63 3.53 6.89
CA TYR A 165 14.43 2.56 5.81
C TYR A 165 13.43 3.07 4.78
N THR A 166 13.42 2.49 3.59
CA THR A 166 12.43 2.75 2.53
C THR A 166 11.96 1.45 1.89
N MET A 167 10.79 1.47 1.26
CA MET A 167 10.20 0.32 0.55
C MET A 167 10.29 0.50 -0.96
N VAL A 168 11.04 -0.37 -1.62
CA VAL A 168 11.24 -0.37 -3.09
C VAL A 168 10.24 -1.32 -3.76
N TYR A 169 9.00 -0.86 -3.93
CA TYR A 169 7.90 -1.70 -4.44
C TYR A 169 8.11 -2.28 -5.84
N SER A 170 9.00 -1.70 -6.66
CA SER A 170 9.36 -2.26 -7.98
C SER A 170 10.06 -3.62 -7.89
N LYS A 171 10.59 -4.00 -6.72
CA LYS A 171 11.25 -5.29 -6.48
C LYS A 171 10.29 -6.45 -6.21
N VAL A 172 8.98 -6.22 -6.17
CA VAL A 172 7.97 -7.27 -5.90
C VAL A 172 6.83 -7.23 -6.90
N ALA A 173 6.41 -8.39 -7.39
CA ALA A 173 5.22 -8.50 -8.23
C ALA A 173 3.95 -8.25 -7.41
N VAL A 174 2.94 -7.64 -8.02
CA VAL A 174 1.64 -7.37 -7.36
C VAL A 174 0.98 -8.67 -6.88
N SER A 175 1.13 -9.78 -7.61
CA SER A 175 0.65 -11.10 -7.21
C SER A 175 1.28 -11.57 -5.90
N ASP A 176 2.61 -11.46 -5.79
CA ASP A 176 3.38 -11.97 -4.67
C ASP A 176 3.10 -11.13 -3.42
N TRP A 177 3.02 -9.79 -3.58
CA TRP A 177 2.59 -8.88 -2.53
C TRP A 177 1.20 -9.27 -1.99
N ASN A 178 0.22 -9.43 -2.89
CA ASN A 178 -1.15 -9.74 -2.50
C ASN A 178 -1.26 -11.10 -1.82
N TYR A 179 -0.55 -12.11 -2.33
CA TYR A 179 -0.56 -13.45 -1.77
C TYR A 179 0.13 -13.49 -0.40
N ALA A 180 1.28 -12.82 -0.24
CA ALA A 180 1.98 -12.72 1.03
C ALA A 180 1.12 -12.08 2.13
N PHE A 181 0.43 -10.97 1.82
CA PHE A 181 -0.50 -10.36 2.78
C PHE A 181 -1.71 -11.24 3.07
N LYS A 182 -2.23 -11.96 2.08
CA LYS A 182 -3.30 -12.94 2.33
C LYS A 182 -2.83 -14.02 3.30
N ARG A 183 -1.64 -14.59 3.11
CA ARG A 183 -1.07 -15.62 3.99
C ARG A 183 -0.69 -15.11 5.38
N SER A 184 -0.61 -13.79 5.56
CA SER A 184 -0.37 -13.15 6.86
C SER A 184 -1.59 -13.09 7.78
N LEU A 185 -2.81 -13.42 7.33
CA LEU A 185 -4.01 -13.39 8.18
C LEU A 185 -3.98 -14.53 9.22
N THR A 186 -4.63 -14.38 10.38
CA THR A 186 -4.71 -15.48 11.36
C THR A 186 -5.90 -16.41 11.13
N ASP A 187 -6.99 -15.89 10.56
CA ASP A 187 -8.19 -16.65 10.22
C ASP A 187 -8.24 -16.91 8.71
N GLN A 188 -7.92 -18.14 8.30
CA GLN A 188 -7.82 -18.52 6.89
C GLN A 188 -8.30 -19.96 6.66
N GLU A 189 -8.89 -20.18 5.49
CA GLU A 189 -9.37 -21.48 5.05
C GLU A 189 -9.02 -21.74 3.57
N LEU A 190 -8.80 -23.01 3.25
CA LEU A 190 -8.55 -23.53 1.90
C LEU A 190 -9.78 -24.27 1.40
N TYR A 191 -10.20 -24.01 0.16
CA TYR A 191 -11.19 -24.84 -0.49
C TYR A 191 -10.56 -26.15 -0.98
N VAL A 192 -11.08 -27.28 -0.51
CA VAL A 192 -10.63 -28.63 -0.91
C VAL A 192 -11.73 -29.40 -1.65
N GLY A 193 -11.31 -30.21 -2.63
CA GLY A 193 -12.18 -31.05 -3.46
C GLY A 193 -12.56 -30.43 -4.81
N GLU A 194 -13.08 -31.26 -5.73
CA GLU A 194 -13.35 -30.86 -7.13
C GLU A 194 -14.43 -29.76 -7.27
N ASN A 195 -15.27 -29.57 -6.25
CA ASN A 195 -16.39 -28.62 -6.27
C ASN A 195 -16.20 -27.38 -5.37
N TYR A 196 -15.06 -27.25 -4.67
CA TYR A 196 -14.82 -26.15 -3.72
C TYR A 196 -15.93 -26.00 -2.65
N GLU A 197 -16.47 -27.10 -2.15
CA GLU A 197 -17.55 -27.09 -1.15
C GLU A 197 -17.04 -27.25 0.28
N ASN A 198 -15.82 -27.74 0.47
CA ASN A 198 -15.24 -28.01 1.79
C ASN A 198 -14.12 -27.02 2.09
N LEU A 199 -14.18 -26.39 3.27
CA LEU A 199 -13.17 -25.47 3.76
C LEU A 199 -12.36 -26.16 4.85
N GLU A 200 -11.03 -26.18 4.69
CA GLU A 200 -10.09 -26.66 5.70
C GLU A 200 -9.30 -25.47 6.29
N PRO A 201 -9.14 -25.39 7.63
CA PRO A 201 -8.42 -24.30 8.26
C PRO A 201 -6.94 -24.31 7.85
N MET A 202 -6.36 -23.12 7.73
CA MET A 202 -4.94 -22.93 7.44
C MET A 202 -4.28 -22.09 8.51
N GLU A 203 -3.05 -22.46 8.87
CA GLU A 203 -2.22 -21.66 9.77
C GLU A 203 -1.71 -20.39 9.08
N GLN A 204 -1.56 -19.33 9.86
CA GLN A 204 -0.86 -18.12 9.45
C GLN A 204 0.58 -18.46 9.03
N ASP A 205 1.04 -17.88 7.91
CA ASP A 205 2.41 -18.06 7.45
C ASP A 205 3.02 -16.72 7.04
N LEU A 206 3.74 -16.12 7.99
CA LEU A 206 4.45 -14.85 7.79
C LEU A 206 5.72 -15.01 6.94
N SER A 207 6.17 -16.22 6.60
CA SER A 207 7.41 -16.41 5.84
C SER A 207 7.33 -15.78 4.43
N TYR A 208 6.16 -15.81 3.80
CA TYR A 208 5.91 -15.13 2.53
C TYR A 208 6.08 -13.62 2.66
N LEU A 209 5.50 -13.03 3.70
CA LEU A 209 5.57 -11.59 3.93
C LEU A 209 6.97 -11.16 4.34
N LEU A 210 7.65 -11.92 5.19
CA LEU A 210 9.04 -11.70 5.55
C LEU A 210 9.95 -11.70 4.33
N LYS A 211 9.80 -12.67 3.42
CA LYS A 211 10.56 -12.73 2.18
C LYS A 211 10.33 -11.52 1.28
N VAL A 212 9.07 -11.06 1.18
CA VAL A 212 8.74 -9.84 0.44
C VAL A 212 9.40 -8.62 1.09
N MET A 213 9.26 -8.47 2.41
CA MET A 213 9.78 -7.31 3.15
C MET A 213 11.31 -7.25 3.11
N ASP A 214 12.00 -8.37 3.30
CA ASP A 214 13.46 -8.47 3.19
C ASP A 214 13.99 -8.02 1.83
N ASN A 215 13.27 -8.39 0.76
CA ASN A 215 13.63 -8.07 -0.61
C ASN A 215 13.38 -6.59 -0.99
N ILE A 216 12.35 -5.94 -0.43
CA ILE A 216 11.97 -4.58 -0.81
C ILE A 216 12.48 -3.50 0.15
N ILE A 217 12.77 -3.83 1.41
CA ILE A 217 13.21 -2.86 2.40
C ILE A 217 14.70 -2.58 2.22
N GLU A 218 15.05 -1.31 2.07
CA GLU A 218 16.43 -0.86 1.96
C GLU A 218 16.73 0.30 2.92
N PRO A 219 17.98 0.47 3.38
CA PRO A 219 18.37 1.66 4.12
C PRO A 219 18.13 2.92 3.28
N TYR A 220 17.53 3.93 3.88
CA TYR A 220 17.10 5.16 3.21
C TYR A 220 18.29 5.89 2.53
N ASP A 221 19.42 5.96 3.23
CA ASP A 221 20.65 6.59 2.73
C ASP A 221 21.26 5.90 1.50
N LEU A 222 20.95 4.62 1.27
CA LEU A 222 21.45 3.88 0.13
C LEU A 222 20.73 4.32 -1.15
N VAL A 223 19.41 4.53 -1.07
CA VAL A 223 18.59 4.93 -2.23
C VAL A 223 18.90 6.35 -2.66
N LEU A 224 19.01 7.30 -1.73
CA LEU A 224 19.41 8.68 -2.04
C LEU A 224 20.78 8.73 -2.74
N LYS A 225 21.73 7.86 -2.36
CA LYS A 225 23.04 7.81 -3.02
C LYS A 225 22.95 7.28 -4.45
N LEU A 226 22.10 6.29 -4.70
CA LEU A 226 21.89 5.72 -6.03
C LEU A 226 21.21 6.73 -6.96
N GLU A 227 20.14 7.40 -6.50
CA GLU A 227 19.43 8.44 -7.28
C GLU A 227 20.38 9.58 -7.68
N ASN A 228 21.19 10.07 -6.74
CA ASN A 228 22.19 11.11 -7.02
C ASN A 228 23.30 10.65 -7.98
N THR A 229 23.59 9.35 -8.05
CA THR A 229 24.62 8.81 -8.96
C THR A 229 24.05 8.65 -10.38
N GLU A 230 22.82 8.16 -10.50
CA GLU A 230 22.12 8.03 -11.79
C GLU A 230 21.87 9.41 -12.44
N GLU A 231 21.53 10.44 -11.66
CA GLU A 231 21.43 11.82 -12.15
C GLU A 231 22.78 12.35 -12.67
N GLN A 232 23.88 12.07 -11.96
CA GLN A 232 25.23 12.48 -12.38
C GLN A 232 25.70 11.76 -13.65
N GLU A 233 25.35 10.48 -13.82
CA GLU A 233 25.69 9.70 -15.03
C GLU A 233 24.88 10.19 -16.24
N GLN A 234 23.60 10.49 -16.07
CA GLN A 234 22.76 11.06 -17.13
C GLN A 234 23.20 12.48 -17.54
N GLU A 235 23.64 13.31 -16.60
CA GLU A 235 24.22 14.62 -16.92
C GLU A 235 25.53 14.49 -17.71
N GLN A 236 26.38 13.52 -17.38
CA GLN A 236 27.64 13.27 -18.10
C GLN A 236 27.44 12.72 -19.51
N GLU A 237 26.46 11.84 -19.74
CA GLU A 237 26.12 11.35 -21.08
C GLU A 237 25.55 12.47 -21.97
N ASN A 238 24.69 13.33 -21.41
CA ASN A 238 24.11 14.45 -22.16
C ASN A 238 25.14 15.54 -22.52
N ASP A 239 26.18 15.73 -21.72
CA ASP A 239 27.28 16.65 -22.04
C ASP A 239 28.27 16.05 -23.07
N GLN A 240 28.45 14.72 -23.08
CA GLN A 240 29.27 14.05 -24.10
C GLN A 240 28.62 14.09 -25.49
N ASP A 241 27.30 13.91 -25.59
CA ASP A 241 26.59 14.01 -26.88
C ASP A 241 26.61 15.43 -27.45
N LYS A 242 26.50 16.46 -26.60
CA LYS A 242 26.64 17.87 -27.04
C LYS A 242 28.04 18.23 -27.52
N SER A 243 29.07 17.52 -27.07
CA SER A 243 30.45 17.75 -27.49
C SER A 243 30.81 17.11 -28.83
N ASN A 244 29.97 16.20 -29.35
CA ASN A 244 30.19 15.50 -30.62
C ASN A 244 29.51 16.18 -31.83
N ASP A 245 28.65 17.18 -31.61
CA ASP A 245 27.93 17.90 -32.68
C ASP A 245 28.68 19.14 -33.23
N ASP A 246 29.83 19.53 -32.65
CA ASP A 246 30.58 20.73 -33.04
C ASP A 246 31.67 20.51 -34.11
N ASP A 247 31.86 19.27 -34.60
CA ASP A 247 32.81 18.93 -35.67
C ASP A 247 32.11 18.76 -37.04
N SER A 248 31.42 19.81 -37.49
CA SER A 248 30.99 19.91 -38.90
C SER A 248 32.06 20.65 -39.73
N PRO A 249 32.64 20.04 -40.78
CA PRO A 249 33.70 20.67 -41.55
C PRO A 249 33.15 21.82 -42.41
N SER A 250 33.65 23.03 -42.15
CA SER A 250 33.46 24.21 -43.00
C SER A 250 34.07 23.97 -44.38
N TYR A 251 33.23 23.66 -45.38
CA TYR A 251 33.64 23.69 -46.79
C TYR A 251 33.63 25.13 -47.32
N GLY A 252 34.83 25.60 -47.70
CA GLY A 252 35.03 26.76 -48.58
C GLY A 252 35.21 26.35 -50.04
#